data_AF-A0A942SEG0-F1
#
_entry.id   AF-A0A942SEG0-F1
#
_cell.length_a   1.000
_cell.length_b   1.000
_cell.length_c   1.000
_cell.angle_alpha   90.00
_cell.angle_beta   90.00
_cell.angle_gamma   90.00
#
_symmetry.space_group_name_H-M   'P 1'
#
loop_
_entity.id
_entity.type
_entity.pdbx_description
1 polymer ?
#
loop_
_entity_poly.entity_id
_entity_poly.type
_entity_poly.pdbx_seq_one_letter_code
_entity_poly.pdbx_strand_id
1 'polypeptide(L)'
;MRFAILPLAFVLALPALAAGPTGLLNDTGQTSCYDASNAAVACDSAGVGSDGGVNPRQDARFGRDAKAAAGTLTKIGGGAAGFDFTKICWNGDAEGSGTCTGTLVANTGGTASGTPSTDWACTKDNVTNLIWSLQSGWGNWTYATTTYPTAMNGTSRCGFNSGWRAPTRRELLSIVHHGASNPAIDASYFPATVNDYYWSSDIYVPAPAVVWDVDFSIGFTFAYNKAFTYYVRLVRSGQ
;
A
#
# COMPACT_ATOMS: atom_id res chain seq x y z
N MET A 1 -18.43 -47.71 -43.36
CA MET A 1 -18.52 -46.78 -42.21
C MET A 1 -17.10 -46.49 -41.72
N ARG A 2 -16.57 -45.28 -41.97
CA ARG A 2 -15.25 -44.87 -41.51
C ARG A 2 -15.42 -44.11 -40.19
N PHE A 3 -14.89 -44.65 -39.09
CA PHE A 3 -14.85 -43.98 -37.80
C PHE A 3 -13.73 -42.93 -37.81
N ALA A 4 -14.10 -41.66 -37.63
CA ALA A 4 -13.15 -40.58 -37.41
C ALA A 4 -12.83 -40.49 -35.92
N ILE A 5 -11.56 -40.64 -35.55
CA ILE A 5 -11.05 -40.42 -34.19
C ILE A 5 -10.81 -38.92 -34.03
N LEU A 6 -11.56 -38.28 -33.14
CA LEU A 6 -11.33 -36.88 -32.75
C LEU A 6 -10.14 -36.83 -31.76
N PRO A 7 -9.11 -35.98 -31.95
CA PRO A 7 -8.03 -35.89 -30.99
C PRO A 7 -8.48 -35.07 -29.78
N LEU A 8 -8.26 -35.62 -28.59
CA LEU A 8 -8.47 -34.95 -27.31
C LEU A 8 -7.39 -33.86 -27.15
N ALA A 9 -7.79 -32.59 -27.28
CA ALA A 9 -6.89 -31.47 -27.06
C ALA A 9 -6.55 -31.34 -25.57
N PHE A 10 -5.31 -31.64 -25.20
CA PHE A 10 -4.77 -31.42 -23.86
C PHE A 10 -4.51 -29.92 -23.69
N VAL A 11 -5.39 -29.22 -22.99
CA VAL A 11 -5.20 -27.80 -22.64
C VAL A 11 -4.13 -27.73 -21.56
N LEU A 12 -2.90 -27.40 -21.96
CA LEU A 12 -1.85 -26.97 -21.04
C LEU A 12 -2.30 -25.69 -20.35
N ALA A 13 -2.70 -25.79 -19.09
CA ALA A 13 -2.86 -24.63 -18.22
C ALA A 13 -1.48 -23.99 -18.04
N LEU A 14 -1.25 -22.87 -18.73
CA LEU A 14 -0.10 -22.00 -18.48
C LEU A 14 -0.15 -21.58 -17.01
N PRO A 15 0.94 -21.73 -16.24
CA PRO A 15 0.98 -21.18 -14.89
C PRO A 15 0.75 -19.67 -15.02
N ALA A 16 -0.24 -19.15 -14.28
CA ALA A 16 -0.48 -17.72 -14.21
C ALA A 16 0.83 -17.04 -13.81
N LEU A 17 1.42 -16.29 -14.74
CA LEU A 17 2.49 -15.37 -14.43
C LEU A 17 1.93 -14.47 -13.33
N ALA A 18 2.53 -14.50 -12.14
CA ALA A 18 2.22 -13.55 -11.10
C ALA A 18 2.47 -12.16 -11.69
N ALA A 19 1.41 -11.43 -12.01
CA ALA A 19 1.52 -10.07 -12.49
C ALA A 19 2.24 -9.27 -11.41
N GLY A 20 3.45 -8.78 -11.73
CA GLY A 20 4.13 -7.81 -10.90
C GLY A 20 3.30 -6.52 -10.82
N PRO A 21 3.43 -5.72 -9.75
CA PRO A 21 2.80 -4.41 -9.68
C PRO A 21 3.10 -3.61 -10.94
N THR A 22 2.09 -2.95 -11.49
CA THR A 22 1.95 -2.45 -12.87
C THR A 22 2.94 -1.34 -13.28
N GLY A 23 4.00 -1.09 -12.51
CA GLY A 23 4.90 0.06 -12.70
C GLY A 23 4.25 1.40 -12.35
N LEU A 24 3.00 1.39 -11.88
CA LEU A 24 2.29 2.55 -11.36
C LEU A 24 2.60 2.69 -9.87
N LEU A 25 2.83 3.93 -9.44
CA LEU A 25 2.96 4.30 -8.02
C LEU A 25 1.89 5.33 -7.71
N ASN A 26 1.46 5.37 -6.45
CA ASN A 26 0.81 6.58 -5.96
C ASN A 26 1.80 7.76 -6.08
N ASP A 27 1.21 8.94 -6.15
CA ASP A 27 1.98 10.17 -5.99
C ASP A 27 2.33 10.35 -4.50
N THR A 28 2.96 11.46 -4.13
CA THR A 28 3.53 11.60 -2.78
C THR A 28 2.51 11.97 -1.70
N GLY A 29 1.30 12.37 -2.06
CA GLY A 29 0.32 12.97 -1.17
C GLY A 29 0.54 14.46 -0.90
N GLN A 30 1.51 15.09 -1.56
CA GLN A 30 1.82 16.51 -1.36
C GLN A 30 0.86 17.36 -2.19
N THR A 31 0.05 18.19 -1.53
CA THR A 31 -0.97 19.03 -2.20
C THR A 31 -0.69 20.53 -2.10
N SER A 32 0.33 20.92 -1.34
CA SER A 32 0.72 22.33 -1.14
C SER A 32 2.05 22.63 -1.81
N CYS A 33 2.17 23.85 -2.33
CA CYS A 33 3.43 24.41 -2.77
C CYS A 33 3.97 25.37 -1.72
N TYR A 34 5.22 25.78 -1.86
CA TYR A 34 5.91 26.68 -0.96
C TYR A 34 6.48 27.87 -1.73
N ASP A 35 6.31 29.05 -1.14
CA ASP A 35 6.86 30.30 -1.67
C ASP A 35 8.31 30.54 -1.24
N ALA A 36 8.85 31.72 -1.57
CA ALA A 36 10.21 32.13 -1.22
C ALA A 36 10.50 32.18 0.30
N SER A 37 9.45 32.28 1.11
CA SER A 37 9.50 32.39 2.57
C SER A 37 9.33 31.03 3.25
N ASN A 38 9.27 29.94 2.47
CA ASN A 38 8.88 28.60 2.92
C ASN A 38 7.47 28.55 3.53
N ALA A 39 6.58 29.48 3.16
CA ALA A 39 5.17 29.42 3.55
C ALA A 39 4.40 28.53 2.57
N ALA A 40 3.51 27.68 3.10
CA ALA A 40 2.63 26.87 2.28
C ALA A 40 1.59 27.76 1.57
N VAL A 41 1.46 27.60 0.26
CA VAL A 41 0.58 28.37 -0.63
C VAL A 41 -0.06 27.47 -1.69
N ALA A 42 -1.13 27.96 -2.32
CA ALA A 42 -1.75 27.28 -3.45
C ALA A 42 -0.77 27.17 -4.63
N CYS A 43 -0.76 26.02 -5.30
CA CYS A 43 0.18 25.72 -6.36
C CYS A 43 -0.02 26.49 -7.66
N ASP A 44 -1.10 27.26 -7.79
CA ASP A 44 -1.38 28.19 -8.88
C ASP A 44 -1.03 29.65 -8.52
N SER A 45 -0.51 29.90 -7.31
CA SER A 45 -0.12 31.24 -6.86
C SER A 45 0.95 31.85 -7.77
N ALA A 46 0.85 33.17 -8.00
CA ALA A 46 1.82 33.92 -8.79
C ALA A 46 3.25 33.75 -8.23
N GLY A 47 4.23 33.48 -9.09
CA GLY A 47 5.62 33.24 -8.69
C GLY A 47 5.91 31.85 -8.12
N VAL A 48 4.89 30.98 -7.98
CA VAL A 48 5.00 29.59 -7.51
C VAL A 48 4.50 28.59 -8.55
N GLY A 49 3.40 28.91 -9.24
CA GLY A 49 2.75 27.99 -10.18
C GLY A 49 3.46 27.76 -11.52
N SER A 50 4.68 28.29 -11.69
CA SER A 50 5.48 28.07 -12.89
C SER A 50 6.93 27.72 -12.54
N ASP A 51 7.64 27.08 -13.48
CA ASP A 51 9.07 26.80 -13.32
C ASP A 51 9.96 28.04 -13.51
N GLY A 52 9.38 29.19 -13.87
CA GLY A 52 10.04 30.49 -13.80
C GLY A 52 9.93 31.15 -12.42
N GLY A 53 9.28 30.49 -11.45
CA GLY A 53 9.09 30.95 -10.09
C GLY A 53 10.27 30.69 -9.15
N VAL A 54 10.08 31.02 -7.87
CA VAL A 54 11.15 30.93 -6.84
C VAL A 54 11.56 29.49 -6.54
N ASN A 55 10.58 28.59 -6.49
CA ASN A 55 10.77 27.16 -6.25
C ASN A 55 10.22 26.39 -7.47
N PRO A 56 11.05 26.09 -8.48
CA PRO A 56 10.62 25.38 -9.67
C PRO A 56 10.33 23.91 -9.36
N ARG A 57 9.49 23.27 -10.19
CA ARG A 57 9.21 21.83 -10.16
C ARG A 57 8.75 21.24 -8.82
N GLN A 58 7.97 22.00 -8.05
CA GLN A 58 7.38 21.51 -6.81
C GLN A 58 6.39 20.38 -7.06
N ASP A 59 6.48 19.36 -6.22
CA ASP A 59 5.80 18.08 -6.37
C ASP A 59 4.27 18.19 -6.51
N ALA A 60 3.65 18.98 -5.62
CA ALA A 60 2.19 19.24 -5.62
C ALA A 60 1.63 19.85 -6.91
N ARG A 61 2.48 20.30 -7.84
CA ARG A 61 2.06 20.83 -9.15
C ARG A 61 1.82 19.73 -10.18
N PHE A 62 2.27 18.51 -9.92
CA PHE A 62 2.29 17.44 -10.91
C PHE A 62 1.57 16.19 -10.43
N GLY A 63 1.49 15.22 -11.34
CA GLY A 63 1.04 13.87 -11.01
C GLY A 63 -0.44 13.75 -10.66
N ARG A 64 -0.74 12.79 -9.79
CA ARG A 64 -2.12 12.48 -9.35
C ARG A 64 -2.56 13.42 -8.24
N ASP A 65 -1.64 13.90 -7.40
CA ASP A 65 -1.97 14.83 -6.32
C ASP A 65 -2.52 16.14 -6.88
N ALA A 66 -1.88 16.70 -7.91
CA ALA A 66 -2.37 17.90 -8.59
C ALA A 66 -3.74 17.70 -9.26
N LYS A 67 -3.96 16.54 -9.90
CA LYS A 67 -5.26 16.21 -10.51
C LYS A 67 -6.37 16.08 -9.46
N ALA A 68 -6.04 15.49 -8.31
CA ALA A 68 -6.97 15.38 -7.19
C ALA A 68 -7.32 16.75 -6.61
N ALA A 69 -6.32 17.61 -6.39
CA ALA A 69 -6.53 18.98 -5.92
C ALA A 69 -7.39 19.80 -6.90
N ALA A 70 -7.24 19.58 -8.21
CA ALA A 70 -8.06 20.20 -9.24
C ALA A 70 -9.46 19.57 -9.41
N GLY A 71 -9.79 18.50 -8.67
CA GLY A 71 -11.08 17.80 -8.79
C GLY A 71 -11.26 17.04 -10.11
N THR A 72 -10.17 16.73 -10.82
CA THR A 72 -10.18 16.06 -12.14
C THR A 72 -9.70 14.61 -12.10
N LEU A 73 -9.22 14.15 -10.95
CA LEU A 73 -8.81 12.77 -10.76
C LEU A 73 -10.03 11.87 -10.50
N THR A 74 -10.35 11.01 -11.45
CA THR A 74 -11.29 9.92 -11.23
C THR A 74 -10.63 8.84 -10.38
N LYS A 75 -11.29 8.45 -9.28
CA LYS A 75 -10.88 7.35 -8.40
C LYS A 75 -11.88 6.21 -8.46
N ILE A 76 -11.41 4.99 -8.22
CA ILE A 76 -12.23 3.78 -8.08
C ILE A 76 -12.80 3.72 -6.65
N GLY A 77 -11.93 3.94 -5.66
CA GLY A 77 -12.27 4.05 -4.25
C GLY A 77 -12.08 5.48 -3.76
N GLY A 78 -11.48 5.62 -2.58
CA GLY A 78 -11.21 6.93 -1.96
C GLY A 78 -9.75 7.09 -1.54
N GLY A 79 -9.51 7.94 -0.56
CA GLY A 79 -8.17 8.26 -0.06
C GLY A 79 -7.79 9.71 -0.33
N ALA A 80 -6.81 10.20 0.41
CA ALA A 80 -6.31 11.56 0.32
C ALA A 80 -5.54 11.79 -1.00
N ALA A 81 -5.53 13.03 -1.47
CA ALA A 81 -4.72 13.48 -2.63
C ALA A 81 -4.78 12.51 -3.83
N GLY A 82 -3.65 12.07 -4.37
CA GLY A 82 -3.54 11.16 -5.51
C GLY A 82 -3.78 9.67 -5.19
N PHE A 83 -3.85 9.29 -3.91
CA PHE A 83 -4.07 7.90 -3.49
C PHE A 83 -5.47 7.41 -3.88
N ASP A 84 -5.60 6.13 -4.18
CA ASP A 84 -6.88 5.51 -4.53
C ASP A 84 -7.00 4.13 -3.89
N PHE A 85 -7.81 4.03 -2.84
CA PHE A 85 -7.91 2.87 -1.97
C PHE A 85 -9.34 2.35 -1.85
N THR A 86 -9.46 1.02 -1.84
CA THR A 86 -10.70 0.31 -1.55
C THR A 86 -10.51 -0.54 -0.30
N LYS A 87 -11.42 -0.40 0.67
CA LYS A 87 -11.43 -1.26 1.86
C LYS A 87 -11.97 -2.64 1.50
N ILE A 88 -11.31 -3.69 2.00
CA ILE A 88 -11.66 -5.09 1.77
C ILE A 88 -11.89 -5.76 3.13
N CYS A 89 -13.05 -6.35 3.31
CA CYS A 89 -13.39 -7.09 4.52
C CYS A 89 -12.74 -8.46 4.54
N TRP A 90 -12.70 -9.08 5.72
CA TRP A 90 -11.99 -10.35 5.93
C TRP A 90 -12.47 -11.49 5.01
N ASN A 91 -13.75 -11.51 4.66
CA ASN A 91 -14.34 -12.45 3.70
C ASN A 91 -13.93 -12.19 2.23
N GLY A 92 -13.35 -11.04 1.92
CA GLY A 92 -12.93 -10.63 0.57
C GLY A 92 -13.88 -9.66 -0.13
N ASP A 93 -15.01 -9.33 0.48
CA ASP A 93 -15.93 -8.33 -0.06
C ASP A 93 -15.31 -6.94 0.00
N ALA A 94 -15.47 -6.15 -1.06
CA ALA A 94 -15.13 -4.74 -1.05
C ALA A 94 -16.18 -3.93 -0.25
N GLU A 95 -15.77 -2.81 0.35
CA GLU A 95 -16.70 -1.89 1.01
C GLU A 95 -17.85 -1.50 0.08
N GLY A 96 -19.08 -1.55 0.62
CA GLY A 96 -20.30 -1.31 -0.15
C GLY A 96 -20.80 -2.54 -0.93
N SER A 97 -20.10 -3.66 -0.89
CA SER A 97 -20.54 -4.95 -1.44
C SER A 97 -20.82 -5.97 -0.34
N GLY A 98 -21.82 -6.82 -0.56
CA GLY A 98 -22.17 -7.91 0.35
C GLY A 98 -22.43 -7.43 1.78
N THR A 99 -21.64 -7.95 2.72
CA THR A 99 -21.72 -7.61 4.16
C THR A 99 -20.64 -6.63 4.61
N CYS A 100 -19.80 -6.14 3.70
CA CYS A 100 -18.68 -5.27 4.04
C CYS A 100 -19.11 -3.80 4.16
N THR A 101 -19.28 -3.33 5.39
CA THR A 101 -19.63 -1.92 5.66
C THR A 101 -18.44 -0.98 5.71
N GLY A 102 -17.21 -1.51 5.80
CA GLY A 102 -15.98 -0.70 5.88
C GLY A 102 -15.82 0.14 7.16
N THR A 103 -16.75 -0.02 8.13
CA THR A 103 -16.79 0.79 9.35
C THR A 103 -16.10 0.11 10.54
N LEU A 104 -16.25 -1.21 10.67
CA LEU A 104 -15.62 -2.00 11.72
C LEU A 104 -14.28 -2.55 11.22
N VAL A 105 -13.26 -2.52 12.08
CA VAL A 105 -11.87 -2.86 11.71
C VAL A 105 -11.43 -4.12 12.43
N ALA A 106 -11.01 -5.13 11.69
CA ALA A 106 -10.55 -6.40 12.24
C ALA A 106 -9.13 -6.31 12.80
N ASN A 107 -8.92 -6.79 14.03
CA ASN A 107 -7.61 -7.19 14.56
C ASN A 107 -6.48 -6.15 14.49
N THR A 108 -6.82 -4.86 14.64
CA THR A 108 -5.87 -3.73 14.67
C THR A 108 -5.82 -2.99 16.01
N GLY A 109 -6.51 -3.50 17.04
CA GLY A 109 -6.76 -2.75 18.28
C GLY A 109 -7.97 -1.81 18.22
N GLY A 110 -8.61 -1.67 17.04
CA GLY A 110 -9.92 -1.05 16.88
C GLY A 110 -11.08 -1.93 17.38
N THR A 111 -12.30 -1.40 17.36
CA THR A 111 -13.50 -2.17 17.72
C THR A 111 -13.80 -3.20 16.63
N ALA A 112 -13.32 -4.43 16.83
CA ALA A 112 -13.75 -5.58 16.05
C ALA A 112 -15.21 -5.92 16.38
N SER A 113 -15.96 -6.39 15.38
CA SER A 113 -17.29 -6.92 15.59
C SER A 113 -17.22 -8.33 16.20
N GLY A 114 -18.34 -8.80 16.75
CA GLY A 114 -18.51 -10.21 17.12
C GLY A 114 -18.50 -11.17 15.91
N THR A 115 -18.40 -10.65 14.68
CA THR A 115 -18.37 -11.38 13.40
C THR A 115 -17.17 -10.92 12.56
N PRO A 116 -15.93 -11.31 12.92
CA PRO A 116 -14.71 -10.77 12.29
C PRO A 116 -14.61 -10.97 10.77
N SER A 117 -15.42 -11.86 10.18
CA SER A 117 -15.43 -12.15 8.75
C SER A 117 -15.95 -10.99 7.89
N THR A 118 -16.77 -10.08 8.45
CA THR A 118 -17.36 -8.95 7.70
C THR A 118 -16.70 -7.62 8.02
N ASP A 119 -15.67 -7.64 8.87
CA ASP A 119 -14.94 -6.45 9.27
C ASP A 119 -13.85 -6.14 8.25
N TRP A 120 -13.59 -4.84 8.05
CA TRP A 120 -12.52 -4.35 7.21
C TRP A 120 -11.17 -4.84 7.74
N ALA A 121 -10.43 -5.55 6.88
CA ALA A 121 -9.22 -6.26 7.26
C ALA A 121 -8.03 -5.99 6.34
N CYS A 122 -8.29 -5.52 5.11
CA CYS A 122 -7.26 -5.16 4.14
C CYS A 122 -7.62 -3.91 3.35
N THR A 123 -6.60 -3.27 2.79
CA THR A 123 -6.76 -2.13 1.89
C THR A 123 -6.18 -2.50 0.53
N LYS A 124 -7.02 -2.46 -0.50
CA LYS A 124 -6.58 -2.55 -1.89
C LYS A 124 -6.17 -1.16 -2.36
N ASP A 125 -4.97 -1.05 -2.87
CA ASP A 125 -4.48 0.09 -3.63
C ASP A 125 -4.84 -0.11 -5.10
N ASN A 126 -5.74 0.74 -5.60
CA ASN A 126 -6.25 0.67 -6.95
C ASN A 126 -5.26 1.21 -8.00
N VAL A 127 -4.20 1.90 -7.58
CA VAL A 127 -3.13 2.40 -8.46
C VAL A 127 -2.07 1.33 -8.69
N THR A 128 -1.55 0.77 -7.61
CA THR A 128 -0.48 -0.26 -7.67
C THR A 128 -1.03 -1.67 -7.89
N ASN A 129 -2.35 -1.84 -7.72
CA ASN A 129 -3.04 -3.12 -7.61
C ASN A 129 -2.46 -3.99 -6.49
N LEU A 130 -1.97 -3.42 -5.39
CA LEU A 130 -1.51 -4.16 -4.22
C LEU A 130 -2.61 -4.28 -3.18
N ILE A 131 -2.60 -5.36 -2.39
CA ILE A 131 -3.52 -5.55 -1.27
C ILE A 131 -2.68 -5.63 0.00
N TRP A 132 -3.00 -4.76 0.95
CA TRP A 132 -2.28 -4.58 2.21
C TRP A 132 -3.08 -5.11 3.37
N SER A 133 -2.47 -5.94 4.21
CA SER A 133 -3.09 -6.36 5.48
C SER A 133 -3.14 -5.17 6.43
N LEU A 134 -4.26 -4.97 7.13
CA LEU A 134 -4.33 -3.98 8.20
C LEU A 134 -3.57 -4.41 9.46
N GLN A 135 -3.48 -5.71 9.71
CA GLN A 135 -2.71 -6.25 10.82
C GLN A 135 -1.21 -6.21 10.52
N SER A 136 -0.46 -5.64 11.45
CA SER A 136 1.00 -5.63 11.45
C SER A 136 1.57 -6.71 12.37
N GLY A 137 2.70 -7.28 11.97
CA GLY A 137 3.56 -8.07 12.86
C GLY A 137 4.64 -7.19 13.47
N TRP A 138 5.32 -7.68 14.51
CA TRP A 138 6.46 -7.00 15.13
C TRP A 138 7.55 -8.01 15.46
N GLY A 139 8.77 -7.76 14.96
CA GLY A 139 9.89 -8.66 15.18
C GLY A 139 11.10 -8.34 14.32
N ASN A 140 12.09 -9.22 14.38
CA ASN A 140 13.30 -9.07 13.58
C ASN A 140 13.06 -9.34 12.09
N TRP A 141 14.06 -9.08 11.26
CA TRP A 141 13.88 -9.21 9.81
C TRP A 141 13.51 -10.64 9.36
N THR A 142 14.06 -11.67 10.01
CA THR A 142 13.69 -13.07 9.74
C THR A 142 12.23 -13.32 10.08
N TYR A 143 11.75 -12.83 11.23
CA TYR A 143 10.33 -12.93 11.59
C TYR A 143 9.46 -12.25 10.52
N ALA A 144 9.82 -11.03 10.13
CA ALA A 144 9.06 -10.22 9.17
C ALA A 144 8.96 -10.86 7.78
N THR A 145 10.02 -11.53 7.32
CA THR A 145 10.09 -12.10 5.97
C THR A 145 9.74 -13.59 5.88
N THR A 146 9.79 -14.32 6.99
CA THR A 146 9.55 -15.78 6.98
C THR A 146 8.43 -16.19 7.93
N THR A 147 8.57 -15.94 9.23
CA THR A 147 7.67 -16.46 10.25
C THR A 147 6.27 -15.87 10.13
N TYR A 148 6.19 -14.54 10.02
CA TYR A 148 4.91 -13.84 9.95
C TYR A 148 4.16 -14.12 8.63
N PRO A 149 4.78 -14.02 7.44
CA PRO A 149 4.13 -14.45 6.19
C PRO A 149 3.66 -15.91 6.22
N THR A 150 4.46 -16.83 6.76
CA THR A 150 4.10 -18.26 6.83
C THR A 150 2.85 -18.47 7.68
N ALA A 151 2.79 -17.85 8.87
CA ALA A 151 1.62 -17.94 9.74
C ALA A 151 0.35 -17.40 9.07
N MET A 152 0.49 -16.30 8.32
CA MET A 152 -0.64 -15.59 7.71
C MET A 152 -1.16 -16.28 6.44
N ASN A 153 -0.29 -17.00 5.72
CA ASN A 153 -0.69 -17.84 4.58
C ASN A 153 -1.33 -19.18 5.00
N GLY A 154 -1.50 -19.44 6.30
CA GLY A 154 -2.26 -20.60 6.80
C GLY A 154 -3.73 -20.29 7.12
N THR A 155 -4.14 -19.02 7.02
CA THR A 155 -5.47 -18.54 7.40
C THR A 155 -6.08 -17.70 6.30
N SER A 156 -7.35 -17.93 5.95
CA SER A 156 -8.04 -17.07 4.98
C SER A 156 -8.12 -15.64 5.51
N ARG A 157 -7.68 -14.67 4.71
CA ARG A 157 -7.72 -13.24 5.00
C ARG A 157 -8.06 -12.47 3.73
N CYS A 158 -9.10 -11.65 3.82
CA CYS A 158 -9.58 -10.81 2.73
C CYS A 158 -9.90 -11.63 1.48
N GLY A 159 -10.48 -12.82 1.69
CA GLY A 159 -10.79 -13.77 0.62
C GLY A 159 -9.58 -14.55 0.07
N PHE A 160 -8.37 -14.34 0.60
CA PHE A 160 -7.15 -15.00 0.13
C PHE A 160 -6.58 -15.97 1.16
N ASN A 161 -6.19 -17.15 0.70
CA ASN A 161 -5.60 -18.20 1.54
C ASN A 161 -4.08 -18.29 1.42
N SER A 162 -3.44 -17.46 0.59
CA SER A 162 -1.99 -17.49 0.36
C SER A 162 -1.48 -16.19 -0.29
N GLY A 163 -0.19 -16.12 -0.59
CA GLY A 163 0.46 -15.03 -1.34
C GLY A 163 0.75 -13.75 -0.55
N TRP A 164 0.54 -13.76 0.77
CA TRP A 164 1.00 -12.69 1.65
C TRP A 164 2.52 -12.79 1.85
N ARG A 165 3.21 -11.67 1.73
CA ARG A 165 4.66 -11.56 1.91
C ARG A 165 5.05 -10.24 2.55
N ALA A 166 6.30 -10.15 3.01
CA ALA A 166 6.89 -8.85 3.33
C ALA A 166 6.93 -7.97 2.06
N PRO A 167 6.71 -6.65 2.21
CA PRO A 167 6.75 -5.71 1.11
C PRO A 167 8.19 -5.37 0.73
N THR A 168 8.41 -5.01 -0.52
CA THR A 168 9.65 -4.33 -0.94
C THR A 168 9.64 -2.90 -0.42
N ARG A 169 10.81 -2.24 -0.41
CA ARG A 169 10.92 -0.83 0.00
C ARG A 169 10.06 0.08 -0.89
N ARG A 170 10.03 -0.19 -2.21
CA ARG A 170 9.21 0.59 -3.15
C ARG A 170 7.72 0.45 -2.89
N GLU A 171 7.27 -0.75 -2.52
CA GLU A 171 5.87 -0.97 -2.17
C GLU A 171 5.50 -0.21 -0.88
N LEU A 172 6.34 -0.24 0.16
CA LEU A 172 6.09 0.58 1.36
C LEU A 172 6.05 2.07 1.04
N LEU A 173 7.00 2.56 0.22
CA LEU A 173 6.99 3.96 -0.21
C LEU A 173 5.75 4.33 -1.02
N SER A 174 5.13 3.37 -1.73
CA SER A 174 3.90 3.64 -2.49
C SER A 174 2.69 3.96 -1.63
N ILE A 175 2.75 3.72 -0.31
CA ILE A 175 1.67 4.06 0.63
C ILE A 175 2.09 5.16 1.62
N VAL A 176 3.28 5.75 1.47
CA VAL A 176 3.72 6.90 2.27
C VAL A 176 3.01 8.15 1.79
N HIS A 177 2.36 8.87 2.69
CA HIS A 177 1.70 10.14 2.43
C HIS A 177 2.51 11.30 3.03
N HIS A 178 3.25 12.05 2.21
CA HIS A 178 4.13 13.14 2.65
C HIS A 178 3.41 14.42 3.09
N GLY A 179 2.12 14.59 2.74
CA GLY A 179 1.27 15.61 3.37
C GLY A 179 0.70 15.22 4.75
N ALA A 180 1.02 14.03 5.27
CA ALA A 180 0.60 13.54 6.57
C ALA A 180 1.83 13.26 7.45
N SER A 181 1.66 13.27 8.77
CA SER A 181 2.73 12.93 9.70
C SER A 181 2.15 12.30 10.95
N ASN A 182 2.92 11.42 11.59
CA ASN A 182 2.55 10.73 12.83
C ASN A 182 1.16 10.06 12.80
N PRO A 183 0.85 9.17 11.82
CA PRO A 183 1.77 8.63 10.81
C PRO A 183 1.65 9.29 9.43
N ALA A 184 2.73 9.24 8.65
CA ALA A 184 2.85 9.63 7.25
C ALA A 184 2.21 8.60 6.29
N ILE A 185 0.92 8.35 6.49
CA ILE A 185 0.07 7.46 5.69
C ILE A 185 -1.38 7.95 5.78
N ASP A 186 -2.23 7.59 4.82
CA ASP A 186 -3.66 7.84 4.94
C ASP A 186 -4.28 6.97 6.04
N ALA A 187 -4.41 7.52 7.24
CA ALA A 187 -4.96 6.83 8.41
C ALA A 187 -6.43 6.41 8.24
N SER A 188 -7.17 6.99 7.29
CA SER A 188 -8.55 6.58 6.96
C SER A 188 -8.60 5.25 6.22
N TYR A 189 -7.48 4.83 5.62
CA TYR A 189 -7.31 3.59 4.87
C TYR A 189 -6.23 2.66 5.45
N PHE A 190 -5.45 3.12 6.42
CA PHE A 190 -4.47 2.31 7.15
C PHE A 190 -4.55 2.60 8.65
N PRO A 191 -5.69 2.29 9.29
CA PRO A 191 -5.88 2.53 10.71
C PRO A 191 -4.87 1.74 11.53
N ALA A 192 -4.54 2.27 12.71
CA ALA A 192 -3.57 1.70 13.64
C ALA A 192 -2.17 1.45 13.05
N THR A 193 -1.79 2.20 12.00
CA THR A 193 -0.38 2.28 11.64
C THR A 193 0.37 2.95 12.78
N VAL A 194 1.33 2.22 13.35
CA VAL A 194 2.23 2.74 14.38
C VAL A 194 3.23 3.73 13.74
N ASN A 195 3.50 4.83 14.43
CA ASN A 195 4.48 5.86 14.05
C ASN A 195 5.91 5.34 14.32
N ASP A 196 6.36 4.38 13.52
CA ASP A 196 7.63 3.67 13.73
C ASP A 196 8.12 3.06 12.40
N TYR A 197 9.25 2.35 12.47
CA TYR A 197 9.88 1.66 11.35
C TYR A 197 9.11 0.40 10.94
N TYR A 198 9.04 0.19 9.62
CA TYR A 198 8.48 -1.01 9.01
C TYR A 198 9.51 -1.68 8.10
N TRP A 199 9.76 -2.96 8.35
CA TRP A 199 10.69 -3.75 7.55
C TRP A 199 10.21 -3.93 6.11
N SER A 200 11.17 -3.79 5.18
CA SER A 200 11.02 -4.30 3.82
C SER A 200 11.73 -5.65 3.63
N SER A 201 11.50 -6.30 2.49
CA SER A 201 12.24 -7.48 2.03
C SER A 201 13.59 -7.14 1.39
N ASP A 202 13.92 -5.86 1.22
CA ASP A 202 15.06 -5.44 0.41
C ASP A 202 16.32 -5.30 1.26
N ILE A 203 17.30 -6.18 1.02
CA ILE A 203 18.62 -6.11 1.65
C ILE A 203 19.39 -4.90 1.11
N TYR A 204 20.06 -4.16 1.99
CA TYR A 204 21.00 -3.12 1.57
C TYR A 204 22.29 -3.75 1.07
N VAL A 205 22.43 -3.86 -0.25
CA VAL A 205 23.50 -4.61 -0.91
C VAL A 205 24.92 -4.22 -0.47
N PRO A 206 25.29 -2.93 -0.30
CA PRO A 206 26.63 -2.57 0.15
C PRO A 206 26.99 -3.10 1.55
N ALA A 207 26.00 -3.39 2.42
CA ALA A 207 26.21 -3.99 3.73
C ALA A 207 25.07 -4.98 4.06
N PRO A 208 25.14 -6.26 3.63
CA PRO A 208 24.03 -7.21 3.71
C PRO A 208 23.57 -7.61 5.13
N ALA A 209 24.28 -7.15 6.16
CA ALA A 209 23.88 -7.27 7.56
C ALA A 209 22.74 -6.30 7.95
N VAL A 210 22.51 -5.26 7.14
CA VAL A 210 21.42 -4.30 7.31
C VAL A 210 20.39 -4.42 6.18
N VAL A 211 19.18 -3.94 6.45
CA VAL A 211 18.01 -4.09 5.58
C VAL A 211 17.25 -2.79 5.52
N TRP A 212 16.66 -2.50 4.37
CA TRP A 212 15.85 -1.30 4.20
C TRP A 212 14.55 -1.38 5.00
N ASP A 213 14.19 -0.25 5.59
CA ASP A 213 12.92 0.01 6.28
C ASP A 213 12.33 1.34 5.79
N VAL A 214 11.07 1.58 6.18
CA VAL A 214 10.38 2.86 6.02
C VAL A 214 9.87 3.30 7.39
N ASP A 215 10.21 4.52 7.81
CA ASP A 215 9.67 5.14 9.02
C ASP A 215 8.36 5.86 8.68
N PHE A 216 7.25 5.37 9.23
CA PHE A 216 5.95 6.02 9.05
C PHE A 216 5.74 7.22 9.97
N SER A 217 6.69 7.63 10.81
CA SER A 217 6.58 8.89 11.55
C SER A 217 6.55 10.08 10.59
N ILE A 218 7.43 10.08 9.59
CA ILE A 218 7.54 11.16 8.57
C ILE A 218 7.79 10.68 7.13
N GLY A 219 7.89 9.36 6.87
CA GLY A 219 7.87 8.79 5.52
C GLY A 219 9.22 8.61 4.82
N PHE A 220 10.36 8.65 5.53
CA PHE A 220 11.67 8.37 4.91
C PHE A 220 12.07 6.88 5.02
N THR A 221 13.17 6.51 4.37
CA THR A 221 13.76 5.17 4.45
C THR A 221 15.10 5.17 5.16
N PHE A 222 15.37 4.16 5.98
CA PHE A 222 16.72 3.85 6.48
C PHE A 222 17.11 2.40 6.19
N ALA A 223 18.35 2.05 6.55
CA ALA A 223 18.80 0.66 6.58
C ALA A 223 19.41 0.32 7.94
N TYR A 224 18.83 -0.67 8.63
CA TYR A 224 19.24 -1.08 9.97
C TYR A 224 19.54 -2.57 10.08
N ASN A 225 20.25 -2.95 11.16
CA ASN A 225 20.68 -4.33 11.39
C ASN A 225 19.49 -5.27 11.50
N LYS A 226 19.58 -6.45 10.86
CA LYS A 226 18.56 -7.52 10.87
C LYS A 226 18.09 -7.94 12.26
N ALA A 227 18.92 -7.73 13.30
CA ALA A 227 18.62 -8.09 14.68
C ALA A 227 17.65 -7.12 15.38
N PHE A 228 17.48 -5.89 14.89
CA PHE A 228 16.48 -4.97 15.44
C PHE A 228 15.06 -5.49 15.20
N THR A 229 14.14 -5.08 16.07
CA THR A 229 12.74 -5.46 15.99
C THR A 229 11.90 -4.27 15.55
N TYR A 230 11.26 -4.38 14.39
CA TYR A 230 10.40 -3.35 13.81
C TYR A 230 9.08 -3.97 13.35
N TYR A 231 8.15 -3.13 12.91
CA TYR A 231 6.86 -3.59 12.41
C TYR A 231 6.99 -4.17 11.01
N VAL A 232 6.00 -4.96 10.59
CA VAL A 232 5.86 -5.42 9.21
C VAL A 232 4.39 -5.45 8.82
N ARG A 233 4.05 -4.82 7.71
CA ARG A 233 2.72 -4.88 7.10
C ARG A 233 2.80 -5.77 5.87
N LEU A 234 2.12 -6.91 5.89
CA LEU A 234 2.16 -7.82 4.75
C LEU A 234 1.42 -7.22 3.56
N VAL A 235 1.96 -7.52 2.39
CA VAL A 235 1.40 -7.15 1.09
C VAL A 235 1.19 -8.41 0.25
N ARG A 236 0.23 -8.33 -0.66
CA ARG A 236 -0.08 -9.32 -1.68
C ARG A 236 -0.26 -8.61 -3.02
N SER A 237 0.17 -9.24 -4.11
CA SER A 237 -0.18 -8.79 -5.46
C SER A 237 -1.69 -8.92 -5.69
N GLY A 238 -2.33 -7.85 -6.14
CA GLY A 238 -3.73 -7.89 -6.57
C GLY A 238 -3.90 -8.62 -7.90
N GLN A 239 -5.09 -9.17 -8.08
CA GLN A 239 -5.55 -9.74 -9.35
C GLN A 239 -6.16 -8.65 -10.23
#